data_AF-W7WLJ6-F1
#
_entry.id   AF-W7WLJ6-F1
#
_cell.length_a   1.000
_cell.length_b   1.000
_cell.length_c   1.000
_cell.angle_alpha   90.00
_cell.angle_beta   90.00
_cell.angle_gamma   90.00
#
_symmetry.space_group_name_H-M   'P 1'
#
loop_
_entity.id
_entity.type
_entity.pdbx_description
1 polymer ?
#
loop_
_entity_poly.entity_id
_entity_poly.type
_entity_poly.pdbx_seq_one_letter_code
_entity_poly.pdbx_strand_id
1 'polypeptide(L)'
;MDIEAPPLLRDTPKPQGERRGLVIVHTGTGKGKSTAAFGLALRAFGRGKTVKVYQFMKVPSARFGEHRLFEQLGMPIEGLGDGFSWKSRDLEHSAELARAGWARAEATVRAGEHFMVVLDEIMYRCAMAGCRSSLCWPACASDRRTCMWSSPAATRRTS
;
A
#
# COMPACT_ATOMS: atom_id res chain seq x y z
N MET A 1 38.66 16.83 -13.34
CA MET A 1 37.51 16.27 -12.62
C MET A 1 37.36 14.87 -13.15
N ASP A 2 37.98 13.91 -12.48
CA ASP A 2 38.01 12.52 -12.93
C ASP A 2 36.63 11.90 -12.70
N ILE A 3 36.00 11.48 -13.79
CA ILE A 3 34.71 10.80 -13.76
C ILE A 3 35.02 9.33 -13.53
N GLU A 4 34.92 8.89 -12.29
CA GLU A 4 35.01 7.47 -11.96
C GLU A 4 33.79 6.74 -12.56
N ALA A 5 34.05 5.78 -13.46
CA ALA A 5 33.00 5.02 -14.09
C ALA A 5 32.32 4.11 -13.06
N PRO A 6 30.98 4.07 -13.00
CA PRO A 6 30.30 3.20 -12.05
C PRO A 6 30.61 1.73 -12.37
N PRO A 7 30.75 0.88 -11.34
CA PRO A 7 31.06 -0.53 -11.54
C PRO A 7 30.01 -1.19 -12.44
N LEU A 8 30.48 -1.78 -13.55
CA LEU A 8 29.63 -2.40 -14.57
C LEU A 8 29.19 -3.82 -14.20
N LEU A 9 29.88 -4.45 -13.26
CA LEU A 9 29.59 -5.81 -12.81
C LEU A 9 28.55 -5.78 -11.69
N ARG A 10 27.36 -6.29 -12.01
CA ARG A 10 26.33 -6.59 -11.02
C ARG A 10 26.59 -7.97 -10.45
N ASP A 11 27.18 -8.03 -9.26
CA ASP A 11 27.40 -9.28 -8.51
C ASP A 11 26.16 -9.75 -7.73
N THR A 12 24.99 -9.17 -8.01
CA THR A 12 23.74 -9.60 -7.36
C THR A 12 23.23 -10.89 -8.02
N PRO A 13 23.16 -12.02 -7.30
CA PRO A 13 22.67 -13.26 -7.87
C PRO A 13 21.23 -13.08 -8.35
N LYS A 14 20.99 -13.37 -9.63
CA LYS A 14 19.64 -13.33 -10.20
C LYS A 14 18.82 -14.42 -9.50
N PRO A 15 17.71 -14.09 -8.84
CA PRO A 15 16.90 -15.09 -8.16
C PRO A 15 16.40 -16.11 -9.19
N GLN A 16 16.81 -17.37 -9.01
CA GLN A 16 16.33 -18.50 -9.80
C GLN A 16 15.12 -19.08 -9.10
N GLY A 17 13.94 -18.96 -9.70
CA GLY A 17 12.67 -19.43 -9.16
C GLY A 17 11.49 -18.90 -9.95
N GLU A 18 10.30 -19.46 -9.69
CA GLU A 18 9.06 -18.94 -10.27
C GLU A 18 8.85 -17.47 -9.90
N ARG A 19 8.21 -16.70 -10.79
CA ARG A 19 7.82 -15.31 -10.49
C ARG A 19 6.89 -15.30 -9.28
N ARG A 20 7.39 -14.86 -8.13
CA ARG A 20 6.59 -14.69 -6.90
C ARG A 20 6.10 -13.26 -6.77
N GLY A 21 5.07 -13.12 -5.95
CA GLY A 21 4.61 -11.84 -5.47
C GLY A 21 5.61 -11.17 -4.57
N LEU A 22 5.56 -9.83 -4.57
CA LEU A 22 6.44 -9.01 -3.77
C LEU A 22 5.62 -8.14 -2.83
N VAL A 23 6.05 -8.02 -1.59
CA VAL A 23 5.52 -6.98 -0.70
C VAL A 23 6.48 -5.80 -0.79
N ILE A 24 6.00 -4.67 -1.30
CA ILE A 24 6.74 -3.41 -1.42
C ILE A 24 6.28 -2.49 -0.29
N VAL A 25 7.20 -2.03 0.55
CA VAL A 25 6.88 -1.11 1.64
C VAL A 25 7.59 0.22 1.41
N HIS A 26 6.83 1.26 1.11
CA HIS A 26 7.28 2.64 1.08
C HIS A 26 7.14 3.23 2.48
N THR A 27 8.23 3.22 3.26
CA THR A 27 8.28 3.85 4.58
C THR A 27 9.14 5.12 4.58
N GLY A 28 9.13 5.91 5.66
CA GLY A 28 9.91 7.14 5.80
C GLY A 28 9.07 8.40 5.96
N THR A 29 9.60 9.44 6.60
CA THR A 29 8.90 10.73 6.78
C THR A 29 8.85 11.58 5.50
N GLY A 30 9.64 11.23 4.49
CA GLY A 30 9.67 11.92 3.20
C GLY A 30 8.33 11.90 2.46
N LYS A 31 8.09 12.94 1.66
CA LYS A 31 6.97 13.00 0.72
C LYS A 31 7.19 12.00 -0.42
N GLY A 32 6.11 11.53 -1.04
CA GLY A 32 6.16 10.71 -2.26
C GLY A 32 5.87 9.22 -2.09
N LYS A 33 5.55 8.73 -0.88
CA LYS A 33 5.20 7.30 -0.67
C LYS A 33 3.94 6.90 -1.43
N SER A 34 2.85 7.66 -1.25
CA SER A 34 1.59 7.44 -1.95
C SER A 34 1.76 7.68 -3.46
N THR A 35 2.54 8.68 -3.86
CA THR A 35 2.81 8.96 -5.28
C THR A 35 3.60 7.83 -5.95
N ALA A 36 4.61 7.27 -5.28
CA ALA A 36 5.35 6.10 -5.76
C ALA A 36 4.40 4.89 -5.89
N ALA A 37 3.49 4.74 -4.92
CA ALA A 37 2.49 3.69 -4.96
C ALA A 37 1.53 3.84 -6.16
N PHE A 38 1.02 5.03 -6.41
CA PHE A 38 0.17 5.31 -7.57
C PHE A 38 0.92 5.17 -8.89
N GLY A 39 2.19 5.56 -8.95
CA GLY A 39 3.03 5.37 -10.14
C GLY A 39 3.19 3.90 -10.52
N LEU A 40 3.36 3.02 -9.53
CA LEU A 40 3.42 1.57 -9.76
C LEU A 40 2.05 0.98 -10.13
N ALA A 41 0.97 1.45 -9.50
CA ALA A 41 -0.40 1.09 -9.87
C ALA A 41 -0.71 1.44 -11.33
N LEU A 42 -0.43 2.68 -11.74
CA LEU A 42 -0.60 3.14 -13.12
C LEU A 42 0.26 2.34 -14.10
N ARG A 43 1.50 2.02 -13.73
CA ARG A 43 2.39 1.20 -14.57
C ARG A 43 1.85 -0.23 -14.75
N ALA A 44 1.28 -0.83 -13.72
CA ALA A 44 0.66 -2.14 -13.80
C ALA A 44 -0.61 -2.08 -14.66
N PHE A 45 -1.47 -1.09 -14.40
CA PHE A 45 -2.71 -0.87 -15.14
C PHE A 45 -2.47 -0.63 -16.64
N GLY A 46 -1.50 0.21 -16.99
CA GLY A 46 -1.10 0.47 -18.39
C GLY A 46 -0.54 -0.76 -19.13
N ARG A 47 -0.27 -1.86 -18.42
CA ARG A 47 0.09 -3.17 -19.00
C ARG A 47 -1.09 -4.15 -19.02
N GLY A 48 -2.33 -3.66 -18.87
CA GLY A 48 -3.54 -4.45 -18.84
C GLY A 48 -3.67 -5.34 -17.59
N LYS A 49 -3.04 -4.95 -16.47
CA LYS A 49 -3.16 -5.70 -15.21
C LYS A 49 -4.26 -5.12 -14.33
N THR A 50 -4.95 -6.01 -13.60
CA THR A 50 -5.98 -5.62 -12.64
C THR A 50 -5.33 -5.05 -11.38
N VAL A 51 -5.78 -3.88 -10.95
CA VAL A 51 -5.21 -3.17 -9.80
C VAL A 51 -6.33 -2.66 -8.90
N LYS A 52 -6.13 -2.76 -7.59
CA LYS A 52 -7.05 -2.20 -6.58
C LYS A 52 -6.29 -1.27 -5.65
N VAL A 53 -6.89 -0.14 -5.29
CA VAL A 53 -6.27 0.87 -4.42
C VAL A 53 -7.21 1.23 -3.28
N TYR A 54 -6.70 1.10 -2.05
CA TYR A 54 -7.36 1.46 -0.81
C TYR A 54 -6.60 2.55 -0.07
N GLN A 55 -7.30 3.53 0.48
CA GLN A 55 -6.75 4.59 1.33
C GLN A 55 -7.40 4.55 2.71
N PHE A 56 -6.59 4.31 3.75
CA PHE A 56 -7.10 4.08 5.10
C PHE A 56 -7.34 5.36 5.91
N MET A 57 -6.78 6.51 5.51
CA MET A 57 -7.00 7.79 6.22
C MET A 57 -8.10 8.64 5.57
N LYS A 58 -8.38 8.45 4.27
CA LYS A 58 -9.27 9.33 3.51
C LYS A 58 -10.70 8.82 3.52
N VAL A 59 -11.65 9.77 3.60
CA VAL A 59 -13.08 9.50 3.46
C VAL A 59 -13.42 8.98 2.07
N PRO A 60 -14.48 8.16 1.92
CA PRO A 60 -14.95 7.70 0.61
C PRO A 60 -15.28 8.85 -0.35
N SER A 61 -15.71 10.00 0.17
CA SER A 61 -16.05 11.20 -0.60
C SER A 61 -14.84 12.07 -0.97
N ALA A 62 -13.61 11.65 -0.63
CA ALA A 62 -12.41 12.41 -0.93
C ALA A 62 -12.16 12.49 -2.44
N ARG A 63 -11.98 13.70 -2.97
CA ARG A 63 -11.77 13.95 -4.40
C ARG A 63 -10.50 14.73 -4.68
N PHE A 64 -9.35 14.06 -4.54
CA PHE A 64 -8.06 14.59 -4.97
C PHE A 64 -7.84 14.37 -6.47
N GLY A 65 -6.79 14.98 -7.03
CA GLY A 65 -6.47 14.87 -8.46
C GLY A 65 -6.26 13.42 -8.91
N GLU A 66 -5.61 12.61 -8.07
CA GLU A 66 -5.39 11.19 -8.33
C GLU A 66 -6.71 10.43 -8.38
N HIS A 67 -7.70 10.75 -7.53
CA HIS A 67 -8.99 10.08 -7.53
C HIS A 67 -9.74 10.32 -8.83
N ARG A 68 -9.73 11.57 -9.32
CA ARG A 68 -10.40 11.94 -10.58
C ARG A 68 -9.80 11.18 -11.76
N LEU A 69 -8.47 11.12 -11.84
CA LEU A 69 -7.78 10.40 -12.90
C LEU A 69 -8.04 8.89 -12.81
N PHE A 70 -7.96 8.31 -11.61
CA PHE A 70 -8.16 6.88 -11.39
C PHE A 70 -9.62 6.45 -11.67
N GLU A 71 -10.58 7.31 -11.37
CA GLU A 71 -12.00 7.13 -11.73
C GLU A 71 -12.18 7.14 -13.25
N GLN A 72 -11.57 8.09 -13.98
CA GLN A 72 -11.59 8.12 -15.45
C GLN A 72 -10.94 6.90 -16.10
N LEU A 73 -9.91 6.34 -15.47
CA LEU A 73 -9.23 5.13 -15.93
C LEU A 73 -10.00 3.84 -15.61
N GLY A 74 -11.13 3.90 -14.90
CA GLY A 74 -11.88 2.70 -14.49
C GLY A 74 -11.23 1.91 -13.35
N MET A 75 -10.33 2.55 -12.59
CA MET A 75 -9.62 1.99 -11.43
C MET A 75 -9.85 2.89 -10.22
N PRO A 76 -11.07 3.05 -9.70
CA PRO A 76 -11.37 4.00 -8.64
C PRO A 76 -10.57 3.69 -7.36
N ILE A 77 -10.12 4.75 -6.70
CA ILE A 77 -9.49 4.68 -5.37
C ILE A 77 -10.59 4.64 -4.32
N GLU A 78 -10.57 3.61 -3.46
CA GLU A 78 -11.53 3.49 -2.36
C GLU A 78 -10.97 4.06 -1.05
N GLY A 79 -11.63 5.09 -0.53
CA GLY A 79 -11.39 5.60 0.82
C GLY A 79 -12.08 4.71 1.85
N LEU A 80 -11.34 4.24 2.86
CA LEU A 80 -11.82 3.38 3.95
C LEU A 80 -11.77 4.08 5.31
N GLY A 81 -11.35 5.34 5.35
CA GLY A 81 -11.22 6.13 6.58
C GLY A 81 -12.39 7.08 6.82
N ASP A 82 -12.36 7.73 7.98
CA ASP A 82 -13.24 8.83 8.41
C ASP A 82 -12.61 10.22 8.17
N GLY A 83 -11.41 10.30 7.59
CA GLY A 83 -10.65 11.53 7.43
C GLY A 83 -9.54 11.66 8.48
N PHE A 84 -8.88 12.83 8.55
CA PHE A 84 -7.81 13.07 9.52
C PHE A 84 -8.33 12.90 10.96
N SER A 85 -7.81 11.88 11.66
CA SER A 85 -8.23 11.47 13.00
C SER A 85 -8.06 12.53 14.09
N TRP A 86 -7.32 13.61 13.83
CA TRP A 86 -7.04 14.68 14.80
C TRP A 86 -8.29 15.50 15.22
N LYS A 87 -9.44 15.31 14.57
CA LYS A 87 -10.73 15.90 14.98
C LYS A 87 -11.75 14.87 15.50
N SER A 88 -11.45 13.58 15.43
CA SER A 88 -12.41 12.55 15.82
C SER A 88 -12.45 12.45 17.34
N ARG A 89 -13.57 12.86 17.93
CA ARG A 89 -13.87 12.67 19.36
C ARG A 89 -14.18 11.21 19.68
N ASP A 90 -14.27 10.36 18.67
CA ASP A 90 -14.74 8.98 18.77
C ASP A 90 -13.68 8.01 18.23
N LEU A 91 -12.77 7.63 19.12
CA LEU A 91 -11.71 6.66 18.85
C LEU A 91 -12.28 5.26 18.55
N GLU A 92 -13.45 4.92 19.08
CA GLU A 92 -14.10 3.63 18.85
C GLU A 92 -14.67 3.51 17.45
N HIS A 93 -15.40 4.52 16.98
CA HIS A 93 -15.88 4.57 15.60
C HIS A 93 -14.73 4.47 14.60
N SER A 94 -13.65 5.18 14.91
CA SER A 94 -12.42 5.09 14.14
C SER A 94 -11.87 3.65 14.17
N ALA A 95 -11.70 3.01 15.33
CA ALA A 95 -11.24 1.62 15.43
C ALA A 95 -12.16 0.60 14.71
N GLU A 96 -13.45 0.87 14.59
CA GLU A 96 -14.37 0.03 13.82
C GLU A 96 -14.16 0.17 12.31
N LEU A 97 -14.07 1.39 11.80
CA LEU A 97 -13.72 1.64 10.39
C LEU A 97 -12.35 1.04 10.03
N ALA A 98 -11.41 1.06 10.99
CA ALA A 98 -10.13 0.37 10.87
C ALA A 98 -10.27 -1.09 10.51
N ARG A 99 -11.08 -1.81 11.30
CA ARG A 99 -11.30 -3.25 11.20
C ARG A 99 -12.09 -3.59 9.95
N ALA A 100 -13.13 -2.81 9.65
CA ALA A 100 -13.93 -2.99 8.44
C ALA A 100 -13.09 -2.77 7.17
N GLY A 101 -12.28 -1.70 7.14
CA GLY A 101 -11.38 -1.41 6.04
C GLY A 101 -10.31 -2.50 5.86
N TRP A 102 -9.74 -2.99 6.96
CA TRP A 102 -8.78 -4.09 6.92
C TRP A 102 -9.42 -5.38 6.40
N ALA A 103 -10.60 -5.76 6.91
CA ALA A 103 -11.29 -6.97 6.47
C ALA A 103 -11.58 -6.95 4.95
N ARG A 104 -11.96 -5.79 4.40
CA ARG A 104 -12.16 -5.62 2.95
C ARG A 104 -10.85 -5.75 2.16
N ALA A 105 -9.79 -5.09 2.62
CA ALA A 105 -8.48 -5.20 1.98
C ALA A 105 -7.94 -6.64 2.04
N GLU A 106 -8.07 -7.31 3.18
CA GLU A 106 -7.67 -8.71 3.37
C GLU A 106 -8.47 -9.63 2.44
N ALA A 107 -9.79 -9.49 2.36
CA ALA A 107 -10.62 -10.27 1.44
C ALA A 107 -10.19 -10.06 -0.02
N THR A 108 -9.89 -8.83 -0.41
CA THR A 108 -9.40 -8.49 -1.76
C THR A 108 -8.06 -9.18 -2.07
N VAL A 109 -7.13 -9.14 -1.12
CA VAL A 109 -5.82 -9.79 -1.25
C VAL A 109 -6.01 -11.31 -1.30
N ARG A 110 -6.91 -11.89 -0.50
CA ARG A 110 -7.15 -13.35 -0.49
C ARG A 110 -7.87 -13.85 -1.74
N ALA A 111 -8.75 -13.06 -2.32
CA ALA A 111 -9.53 -13.42 -3.52
C ALA A 111 -8.64 -13.72 -4.74
N GLY A 112 -7.48 -13.08 -4.87
CA GLY A 112 -6.54 -13.38 -5.96
C GLY A 112 -6.88 -12.75 -7.31
N GLU A 113 -7.95 -11.95 -7.38
CA GLU A 113 -8.47 -11.36 -8.63
C GLU A 113 -7.63 -10.18 -9.15
N HIS A 114 -6.84 -9.57 -8.27
CA HIS A 114 -6.02 -8.40 -8.58
C HIS A 114 -4.54 -8.76 -8.69
N PHE A 115 -3.89 -8.31 -9.76
CA PHE A 115 -2.44 -8.42 -9.94
C PHE A 115 -1.67 -7.58 -8.92
N MET A 116 -2.21 -6.40 -8.56
CA MET A 116 -1.64 -5.51 -7.56
C MET A 116 -2.73 -4.93 -6.65
N VAL A 117 -2.46 -4.92 -5.35
CA VAL A 117 -3.28 -4.24 -4.34
C VAL A 117 -2.43 -3.21 -3.62
N VAL A 118 -2.89 -1.96 -3.62
CA VAL A 118 -2.24 -0.83 -2.94
C VAL A 118 -3.00 -0.53 -1.65
N LEU A 119 -2.30 -0.54 -0.53
CA LEU A 119 -2.81 -0.25 0.81
C LEU A 119 -2.10 1.00 1.32
N ASP A 120 -2.66 2.17 1.01
CA ASP A 120 -2.08 3.46 1.35
C ASP A 120 -2.47 3.88 2.78
N GLU A 121 -1.50 4.37 3.55
CA GLU A 121 -1.65 4.88 4.93
C GLU A 121 -2.16 3.86 5.97
N ILE A 122 -2.10 2.58 5.65
CA ILE A 122 -2.60 1.47 6.46
C ILE A 122 -1.94 1.32 7.84
N MET A 123 -0.67 1.72 8.01
CA MET A 123 0.05 1.51 9.28
C MET A 123 -0.57 2.25 10.47
N TYR A 124 -1.17 3.42 10.24
CA TYR A 124 -1.89 4.14 11.29
C TYR A 124 -3.05 3.33 11.85
N ARG A 125 -3.63 2.47 11.02
CA ARG A 125 -4.89 1.80 11.26
C ARG A 125 -4.70 0.33 11.65
N CYS A 126 -3.60 -0.31 11.22
CA CYS A 126 -3.16 -1.61 11.72
C CYS A 126 -2.95 -1.63 13.24
N ALA A 127 -2.40 -0.56 13.82
CA ALA A 127 -2.19 -0.45 15.27
C ALA A 127 -3.53 -0.42 16.04
N MET A 128 -4.57 0.19 15.47
CA MET A 128 -5.92 0.25 16.06
C MET A 128 -6.78 -0.98 15.75
N ALA A 129 -6.56 -1.62 14.60
CA ALA A 129 -7.36 -2.75 14.12
C ALA A 129 -6.97 -4.11 14.76
N GLY A 130 -5.98 -4.14 15.66
CA GLY A 130 -5.50 -5.39 16.25
C GLY A 130 -4.77 -6.31 15.27
N CYS A 131 -4.26 -5.76 14.16
CA CYS A 131 -3.55 -6.52 13.14
C CYS A 131 -2.20 -6.99 13.70
N ARG A 132 -2.14 -8.21 14.25
CA ARG A 132 -0.89 -8.83 14.69
C ARG A 132 -0.05 -9.16 13.45
N SER A 133 1.18 -8.67 13.46
CA SER A 133 2.17 -8.72 12.35
C SER A 133 2.38 -10.11 11.72
N SER A 134 2.06 -11.20 12.44
CA SER A 134 2.29 -12.57 11.99
C SER A 134 1.28 -13.12 10.98
N LEU A 135 0.03 -12.63 10.96
CA LEU A 135 -1.03 -13.12 10.05
C LEU A 135 -1.15 -12.32 8.74
N CYS A 136 -0.65 -11.08 8.75
CA CYS A 136 -0.69 -10.16 7.61
C CYS A 136 0.37 -10.48 6.54
N TRP A 137 1.49 -11.08 6.96
CA TRP A 137 2.69 -11.32 6.15
C TRP A 137 2.58 -12.50 5.15
N PRO A 138 1.99 -13.67 5.50
CA PRO A 138 2.03 -14.85 4.63
C PRO A 138 1.09 -14.78 3.43
N ALA A 139 -0.07 -14.12 3.57
CA ALA A 139 -1.12 -14.15 2.56
C ALA A 139 -0.74 -13.45 1.24
N CYS A 140 0.21 -12.52 1.26
CA CYS A 140 0.70 -11.85 0.04
C CYS A 140 2.02 -12.42 -0.51
N ALA A 141 2.78 -13.17 0.30
CA ALA A 141 4.08 -13.70 -0.11
C ALA A 141 4.01 -15.04 -0.87
N SER A 142 2.90 -15.78 -0.72
CA SER A 142 2.76 -17.14 -1.27
C SER A 142 2.32 -17.21 -2.73
N ASP A 143 1.85 -16.10 -3.31
CA ASP A 143 1.27 -16.09 -4.66
C ASP A 143 1.90 -14.98 -5.51
N ARG A 144 1.84 -15.07 -6.83
CA ARG A 144 2.62 -14.28 -7.82
C ARG A 144 2.32 -12.76 -7.88
N ARG A 145 2.00 -12.11 -6.75
CA ARG A 145 1.32 -10.81 -6.65
C ARG A 145 2.05 -9.74 -5.85
N THR A 146 2.05 -8.49 -6.34
CA THR A 146 2.73 -7.39 -5.64
C THR A 146 1.78 -6.63 -4.73
N CYS A 147 1.94 -6.73 -3.41
CA CYS A 147 1.25 -5.85 -2.45
C CYS A 147 2.12 -4.65 -2.14
N MET A 148 1.53 -3.46 -2.03
CA MET A 148 2.28 -2.25 -1.72
C MET A 148 1.69 -1.46 -0.57
N TRP A 149 2.55 -1.08 0.36
CA TRP A 149 2.22 -0.40 1.62
C TRP A 149 2.95 0.93 1.69
N SER A 150 2.32 1.96 2.25
CA SER A 150 2.90 3.31 2.39
C SER A 150 2.78 3.80 3.84
N SER A 151 3.85 4.33 4.46
CA SER A 151 3.90 4.69 5.90
C SER A 151 4.93 5.78 6.24
N PRO A 152 4.69 6.68 7.21
CA PRO A 152 5.77 7.43 7.85
C PRO A 152 6.67 6.50 8.66
N ALA A 153 7.96 6.83 8.81
CA ALA A 153 8.89 6.02 9.61
C ALA A 153 8.40 5.92 11.06
N ALA A 154 8.36 4.70 11.59
CA ALA A 154 8.23 4.47 13.02
C ALA A 154 9.52 4.96 13.70
N THR A 155 9.43 6.03 14.48
CA THR A 155 10.47 6.41 15.43
C THR A 155 10.57 5.28 16.46
N ARG A 156 11.62 4.47 16.38
CA ARG A 156 11.99 3.57 17.47
C ARG A 156 12.33 4.46 18.68
N ARG A 157 11.45 4.54 19.67
CA ARG A 157 11.88 4.86 21.02
C ARG A 157 12.63 3.63 21.52
N THR A 158 13.95 3.70 21.47
CA THR A 158 14.81 2.85 22.28
C THR A 158 14.52 3.17 23.74
N SER A 159 14.09 2.16 24.47
CA SER A 159 14.10 2.09 25.94
C SER A 159 15.49 2.38 26.49
#